data_AF-A0ABD2Y0F1-F1
#
_entry.id   AF-A0ABD2Y0F1-F1
#
_cell.length_a   1.000
_cell.length_b   1.000
_cell.length_c   1.000
_cell.angle_alpha   90.00
_cell.angle_beta   90.00
_cell.angle_gamma   90.00
#
_symmetry.space_group_name_H-M   'P 1'
#
loop_
_entity.id
_entity.type
_entity.pdbx_description
1 polymer ?
#
loop_
_entity_poly.entity_id
_entity_poly.type
_entity_poly.pdbx_seq_one_letter_code
_entity_poly.pdbx_strand_id
1 'polypeptide(L)'
;MYKIVAMMDWILVETKRPKQMTSVIEYFENFEDWRTEMLALKPKLDGAYFIEKLSIGLDWIIQLKLWEFRSSQKILFEAYLWENFEEVAMKKFSSMEGTNMEYKCADNGRENMEANGDEE
;
A
#
# COMPACT_ATOMS: atom_id res chain seq x y z
N MET A 1 29.59 -23.07 -21.67
CA MET A 1 28.19 -23.54 -21.71
C MET A 1 27.44 -23.27 -20.39
N TYR A 2 28.02 -23.55 -19.22
CA TYR A 2 27.40 -23.34 -17.89
C TYR A 2 26.95 -21.90 -17.58
N LYS A 3 27.63 -20.87 -18.09
CA LYS A 3 27.27 -19.46 -17.83
C LYS A 3 25.96 -19.01 -18.47
N ILE A 4 25.58 -19.59 -19.62
CA ILE A 4 24.35 -19.22 -20.33
C ILE A 4 23.14 -19.81 -19.62
N VAL A 5 23.24 -21.07 -19.17
CA VAL A 5 22.17 -21.76 -18.43
C VAL A 5 21.88 -21.05 -17.10
N ALA A 6 22.91 -20.76 -16.30
CA ALA A 6 22.75 -20.03 -15.04
C ALA A 6 22.15 -18.61 -15.22
N MET A 7 22.42 -17.97 -16.37
CA MET A 7 21.86 -16.66 -16.70
C MET A 7 20.38 -16.76 -17.12
N MET A 8 19.99 -17.83 -17.82
CA MET A 8 18.59 -18.10 -18.16
C MET A 8 17.76 -18.49 -16.93
N ASP A 9 18.32 -19.29 -16.03
CA ASP A 9 17.66 -19.69 -14.78
C ASP A 9 17.38 -18.48 -13.89
N TRP A 10 18.35 -17.56 -13.78
CA TRP A 10 18.16 -16.30 -13.05
C TRP A 10 17.03 -15.45 -13.63
N ILE A 11 16.97 -15.29 -14.96
CA ILE A 11 15.91 -14.54 -15.62
C ILE A 11 14.54 -15.20 -15.35
N LEU A 12 14.48 -16.53 -15.41
CA LEU A 12 13.25 -17.28 -15.19
C LEU A 12 12.73 -17.15 -13.75
N VAL A 13 13.61 -17.12 -12.75
CA VAL A 13 13.20 -16.89 -11.35
C VAL A 13 12.80 -15.43 -11.15
N GLU A 14 13.49 -14.47 -11.77
CA GLU A 14 13.12 -13.04 -11.68
C GLU A 14 11.71 -12.78 -12.25
N THR A 15 11.29 -13.46 -13.33
CA THR A 15 9.94 -13.27 -13.88
C THR A 15 8.83 -13.84 -12.99
N LYS A 16 9.16 -14.75 -12.07
CA LYS A 16 8.23 -15.30 -11.07
C LYS A 16 8.13 -14.47 -9.80
N ARG A 17 8.77 -13.29 -9.76
CA ARG A 17 8.75 -12.42 -8.58
C ARG A 17 7.30 -12.18 -8.11
N PRO A 18 6.99 -12.44 -6.83
CA PRO A 18 5.64 -12.26 -6.33
C PRO A 18 5.22 -10.79 -6.36
N LYS A 19 3.92 -10.59 -6.48
CA LYS A 19 3.23 -9.33 -6.26
C LYS A 19 2.14 -9.58 -5.24
N GLN A 20 1.85 -8.61 -4.40
CA GLN A 20 0.75 -8.70 -3.44
C GLN A 20 -0.57 -8.85 -4.20
N MET A 21 -1.21 -10.01 -4.06
CA MET A 21 -2.58 -10.27 -4.56
C MET A 21 -3.59 -10.48 -3.44
N THR A 22 -3.10 -10.81 -2.25
CA THR A 22 -3.88 -11.13 -1.05
C THR A 22 -3.30 -10.33 0.12
N SER A 23 -2.95 -10.98 1.23
CA SER A 23 -2.43 -10.31 2.41
C SER A 23 -0.97 -9.90 2.28
N VAL A 24 -0.53 -8.87 3.02
CA VAL A 24 0.88 -8.47 3.14
C VAL A 24 1.72 -9.60 3.73
N ILE A 25 1.16 -10.36 4.68
CA ILE A 25 1.85 -11.51 5.30
C ILE A 25 2.14 -12.58 4.25
N GLU A 26 1.11 -13.03 3.53
CA GLU A 26 1.25 -14.06 2.50
C GLU A 26 2.18 -13.59 1.36
N TYR A 27 2.11 -12.30 1.00
CA TYR A 27 3.05 -11.71 0.07
C TYR A 27 4.50 -11.80 0.58
N PHE A 28 4.74 -11.48 1.85
CA PHE A 28 6.08 -11.51 2.43
C PHE A 28 6.66 -12.92 2.51
N GLU A 29 5.86 -13.92 2.86
CA GLU A 29 6.27 -15.32 2.86
C GLU A 29 6.70 -15.77 1.45
N ASN A 30 5.86 -15.52 0.45
CA ASN A 30 6.18 -15.81 -0.94
C ASN A 30 7.42 -15.06 -1.44
N PHE A 31 7.63 -13.83 -0.94
CA PHE A 31 8.81 -13.03 -1.27
C PHE A 31 10.11 -13.61 -0.70
N GLU A 32 10.10 -14.10 0.53
CA GLU A 32 11.29 -14.71 1.15
C GLU A 32 11.65 -16.07 0.49
N ASP A 33 10.66 -16.84 0.06
CA ASP A 33 10.88 -18.05 -0.74
C ASP A 33 11.55 -17.70 -2.08
N TRP A 34 11.00 -16.71 -2.80
CA TRP A 34 11.59 -16.21 -4.04
C TRP A 34 13.01 -15.65 -3.84
N ARG A 35 13.24 -14.91 -2.75
CA ARG A 35 14.56 -14.37 -2.38
C ARG A 35 15.58 -15.49 -2.15
N THR A 36 15.16 -16.57 -1.51
CA THR A 36 16.00 -17.74 -1.26
C THR A 36 16.42 -18.40 -2.57
N GLU A 37 15.48 -18.60 -3.50
CA GLU A 37 15.77 -19.10 -4.85
C GLU A 37 16.74 -18.17 -5.61
N MET A 38 16.51 -16.86 -5.52
CA MET A 38 17.36 -15.85 -6.17
C MET A 38 18.78 -15.83 -5.62
N LEU A 39 18.96 -15.97 -4.31
CA LEU A 39 20.27 -16.02 -3.68
C LEU A 39 21.03 -17.31 -4.01
N ALA A 40 20.33 -18.43 -4.21
CA ALA A 40 20.95 -19.67 -4.68
C ALA A 40 21.56 -19.52 -6.09
N LEU A 41 20.88 -18.79 -6.97
CA LEU A 41 21.36 -18.54 -8.34
C LEU A 41 22.37 -17.38 -8.41
N LYS A 42 22.19 -16.34 -7.59
CA LYS A 42 23.02 -15.13 -7.61
C LYS A 42 23.34 -14.65 -6.18
N PRO A 43 24.31 -15.30 -5.51
CA PRO A 43 24.66 -15.00 -4.10
C PRO A 43 25.22 -13.59 -3.87
N LYS A 44 25.58 -12.87 -4.92
CA LYS A 44 26.15 -11.51 -4.86
C LYS A 44 25.09 -10.40 -4.85
N LEU A 45 23.80 -10.75 -4.93
CA LEU A 45 22.73 -9.76 -4.78
C LEU A 45 22.72 -9.23 -3.35
N ASP A 46 22.63 -7.91 -3.21
CA ASP A 46 22.67 -7.24 -1.92
C ASP A 46 21.27 -7.01 -1.35
N GLY A 47 21.22 -6.56 -0.09
CA GLY A 47 19.95 -6.24 0.56
C GLY A 47 19.19 -5.11 -0.13
N ALA A 48 19.88 -4.17 -0.79
CA ALA A 48 19.25 -3.05 -1.47
C ALA A 48 18.40 -3.52 -2.65
N TYR A 49 18.89 -4.50 -3.42
CA TYR A 49 18.12 -5.16 -4.46
C TYR A 49 16.80 -5.72 -3.94
N PHE A 50 16.86 -6.51 -2.85
CA PHE A 50 15.67 -7.14 -2.29
C PHE A 50 14.71 -6.14 -1.66
N ILE A 51 15.21 -5.07 -1.04
CA ILE A 51 14.37 -3.99 -0.51
C ILE A 51 13.59 -3.31 -1.65
N GLU A 52 14.27 -2.95 -2.74
CA GLU A 52 13.62 -2.36 -3.92
C GLU A 52 12.54 -3.29 -4.47
N LYS A 53 12.86 -4.59 -4.62
CA LYS A 53 11.92 -5.58 -5.14
C LYS A 53 10.73 -5.82 -4.23
N LEU A 54 10.96 -5.86 -2.91
CA LEU A 54 9.91 -5.98 -1.91
C LEU A 54 8.95 -4.78 -1.99
N SER A 55 9.47 -3.56 -2.10
CA SER A 55 8.64 -2.37 -2.23
C SER A 55 7.82 -2.38 -3.53
N ILE A 56 8.42 -2.68 -4.68
CA ILE A 56 7.73 -2.69 -5.98
C ILE A 56 6.64 -3.77 -6.08
N GLY A 57 6.75 -4.85 -5.31
CA GLY A 57 5.77 -5.93 -5.33
C GLY A 57 4.53 -5.70 -4.46
N LEU A 58 4.53 -4.72 -3.56
CA LEU A 58 3.37 -4.41 -2.69
C LEU A 58 2.19 -3.82 -3.48
N ASP A 59 1.01 -3.74 -2.87
CA ASP A 59 -0.10 -2.99 -3.44
C ASP A 59 0.25 -1.50 -3.60
N TRP A 60 -0.20 -0.87 -4.69
CA TRP A 60 0.16 0.51 -5.04
C TRP A 60 -0.17 1.53 -3.94
N ILE A 61 -1.28 1.34 -3.21
CA ILE A 61 -1.66 2.23 -2.10
C ILE A 61 -0.63 2.13 -0.99
N ILE A 62 -0.23 0.91 -0.63
CA ILE A 62 0.82 0.65 0.35
C ILE A 62 2.16 1.19 -0.15
N GLN A 63 2.51 0.97 -1.43
CA GLN A 63 3.75 1.49 -2.03
C GLN A 63 3.92 3.00 -1.84
N LEU A 64 2.86 3.78 -2.10
CA LEU A 64 2.89 5.23 -1.94
C LEU A 64 3.14 5.66 -0.49
N LYS A 65 2.65 4.89 0.48
CA LYS A 65 2.88 5.16 1.91
C LYS A 65 4.28 4.78 2.36
N LEU A 66 4.90 3.80 1.71
CA LEU A 66 6.18 3.24 2.14
C LEU A 66 7.39 3.75 1.36
N TRP A 67 7.21 4.64 0.38
CA TRP A 67 8.26 5.16 -0.51
C TRP A 67 9.51 5.68 0.22
N GLU A 68 9.34 6.25 1.42
CA GLU A 68 10.43 6.84 2.21
C GLU A 68 11.22 5.81 3.04
N PHE A 69 10.73 4.59 3.18
CA PHE A 69 11.41 3.58 3.98
C PHE A 69 12.51 2.86 3.20
N ARG A 70 13.60 2.56 3.92
CA ARG A 70 14.82 1.93 3.37
C ARG A 70 15.23 0.67 4.14
N SER A 71 14.34 0.14 4.98
CA SER A 71 14.56 -1.06 5.79
C SER A 71 13.44 -2.05 5.52
N SER A 72 13.78 -3.29 5.17
CA SER A 72 12.81 -4.37 4.89
C SER A 72 11.91 -4.66 6.09
N GLN A 73 12.48 -4.69 7.30
CA GLN A 73 11.71 -4.91 8.54
C GLN A 73 10.72 -3.77 8.79
N LYS A 74 11.12 -2.52 8.52
CA LYS A 74 10.25 -1.36 8.67
C LYS A 74 9.15 -1.35 7.60
N ILE A 75 9.49 -1.69 6.36
CA ILE A 75 8.53 -1.83 5.26
C ILE A 75 7.48 -2.89 5.61
N LEU A 76 7.89 -4.05 6.12
CA LEU A 76 6.96 -5.12 6.51
C LEU A 76 6.03 -4.68 7.65
N PHE A 77 6.58 -4.09 8.70
CA PHE A 77 5.78 -3.64 9.85
C PHE A 77 4.75 -2.58 9.45
N GLU A 78 5.17 -1.59 8.67
CA GLU A 78 4.29 -0.52 8.21
C GLU A 78 3.26 -1.04 7.19
N ALA A 79 3.66 -1.92 6.25
CA ALA A 79 2.74 -2.55 5.31
C ALA A 79 1.62 -3.32 6.04
N TYR A 80 1.98 -4.08 7.08
CA TYR A 80 1.02 -4.80 7.91
C TYR A 80 0.08 -3.86 8.66
N LEU A 81 0.58 -2.73 9.19
CA LEU A 81 -0.28 -1.74 9.83
C LEU A 81 -1.27 -1.13 8.82
N TRP A 82 -0.81 -0.76 7.63
CA TRP A 82 -1.67 -0.15 6.60
C TRP A 82 -2.77 -1.09 6.10
N GLU A 83 -2.44 -2.35 5.86
CA GLU A 83 -3.43 -3.38 5.48
C GLU A 83 -4.55 -3.50 6.53
N ASN A 84 -4.19 -3.56 7.81
CA ASN A 84 -5.18 -3.64 8.90
C ASN A 84 -5.96 -2.33 9.09
N PHE A 85 -5.32 -1.17 8.90
CA PHE A 85 -6.00 0.12 8.98
C PHE A 85 -7.02 0.31 7.85
N GLU A 86 -6.70 -0.13 6.64
CA GLU A 86 -7.62 -0.07 5.50
C GLU A 86 -8.82 -0.98 5.72
N GLU A 87 -8.61 -2.21 6.22
CA GLU A 87 -9.70 -3.13 6.56
C GLU A 87 -10.63 -2.54 7.65
N VAL A 88 -10.05 -1.92 8.69
CA VAL A 88 -10.81 -1.29 9.78
C VAL A 88 -11.52 -0.02 9.31
N ALA A 89 -10.89 0.81 8.48
CA ALA A 89 -11.50 2.00 7.92
C ALA A 89 -12.68 1.64 7.01
N MET A 90 -12.51 0.66 6.12
CA MET A 90 -13.57 0.18 5.22
C MET A 90 -14.73 -0.45 5.99
N LYS A 91 -14.47 -1.22 7.05
CA LYS A 91 -15.52 -1.75 7.95
C LYS A 91 -16.30 -0.63 8.66
N LYS A 92 -15.62 0.44 9.07
CA LYS A 92 -16.28 1.58 9.73
C LYS A 92 -17.11 2.42 8.75
N PHE A 93 -16.65 2.60 7.51
CA PHE A 93 -17.40 3.29 6.46
C PHE A 93 -18.62 2.48 5.98
N SER A 94 -18.48 1.18 5.76
CA SER A 94 -19.61 0.30 5.41
C SER A 94 -20.63 0.16 6.56
N SER A 95 -20.19 0.24 7.81
CA SER A 95 -21.07 0.37 8.98
C SER A 95 -21.80 1.72 9.05
N MET A 96 -21.26 2.78 8.42
CA MET A 96 -21.85 4.12 8.38
C MET A 96 -22.84 4.32 7.22
N GLU A 97 -22.75 3.51 6.16
CA GLU A 97 -23.71 3.51 5.04
C GLU A 97 -25.12 3.03 5.44
N GLY A 98 -25.31 2.58 6.69
CA GLY A 98 -26.63 2.34 7.31
C GLY A 98 -27.30 3.57 7.92
N THR A 99 -26.62 4.71 8.00
CA THR A 99 -27.23 5.98 8.43
C THR A 99 -27.27 6.93 7.25
N ASN A 100 -28.45 7.07 6.65
CA ASN A 100 -28.78 8.15 5.71
C ASN A 100 -28.45 9.50 6.35
N MET A 101 -27.22 9.98 6.18
CA MET A 101 -26.87 11.35 6.49
C MET A 101 -27.30 12.17 5.27
N GLU A 102 -28.54 12.67 5.31
CA GLU A 102 -29.00 13.73 4.41
C GLU A 102 -27.97 14.87 4.49
N TYR A 103 -27.19 15.05 3.44
CA TYR A 103 -26.40 16.25 3.25
C TYR A 103 -27.36 17.42 3.04
N LYS A 104 -27.79 18.06 4.13
CA LYS A 104 -28.33 19.42 4.06
C LYS A 104 -27.14 20.33 3.84
N CYS A 105 -26.93 20.76 2.59
CA CYS A 105 -26.10 21.92 2.31
C CYS A 105 -26.63 23.08 3.15
N ALA A 106 -25.84 23.54 4.11
CA ALA A 106 -26.14 24.74 4.87
C ALA A 106 -26.10 25.92 3.89
N ASP A 107 -27.27 26.46 3.59
CA ASP A 107 -27.45 27.68 2.82
C ASP A 107 -26.97 28.84 3.70
N ASN A 108 -25.67 29.13 3.61
CA ASN A 108 -25.06 30.21 4.37
C ASN A 108 -25.45 31.56 3.77
N GLY A 109 -26.44 32.19 4.38
CA GLY A 109 -26.42 33.62 4.64
C GLY A 109 -26.83 34.54 3.48
N ARG A 110 -28.13 34.86 3.44
CA ARG A 110 -28.57 36.22 3.14
C ARG A 110 -29.78 36.57 3.99
N GLU A 111 -29.54 36.75 5.29
CA GLU A 111 -30.50 37.38 6.17
C GLU A 111 -30.64 38.86 5.83
N ASN A 112 -31.88 39.31 5.93
CA ASN A 112 -32.39 40.62 5.56
C ASN A 112 -31.69 41.74 6.34
N MET A 113 -31.26 42.80 5.64
CA MET A 113 -31.09 44.11 6.26
C MET A 113 -32.49 44.66 6.58
N GLU A 114 -33.01 44.38 7.77
CA GLU A 114 -34.01 45.22 8.41
C GLU A 114 -33.29 46.32 9.19
N ALA A 115 -33.20 47.51 8.57
CA ALA A 115 -32.95 48.74 9.31
C ALA A 115 -34.31 49.27 9.79
N ASN A 116 -34.66 49.01 11.04
CA ASN A 116 -35.74 49.70 11.73
C ASN A 116 -35.32 51.14 12.04
N GLY A 117 -36.25 52.07 11.86
CA GLY A 117 -36.11 53.47 12.25
C GLY A 117 -37.38 54.24 11.99
N ASP A 118 -38.43 53.95 12.76
CA ASP A 118 -39.54 54.87 13.00
C ASP A 118 -39.06 55.92 14.02
N GLU A 119 -39.07 57.20 13.65
CA GLU A 119 -39.28 58.32 14.58
C GLU A 119 -40.13 59.40 13.87
N GLU A 120 -41.30 59.67 14.47
CA GLU A 120 -42.20 60.84 14.42
C GLU A 120 -42.13 61.88 13.28
#